data_AF-A0A3M6VVU0-F1
#
_entry.id   AF-A0A3M6VVU0-F1
#
_cell.length_a   1.000
_cell.length_b   1.000
_cell.length_c   1.000
_cell.angle_alpha   90.00
_cell.angle_beta   90.00
_cell.angle_gamma   90.00
#
_symmetry.space_group_name_H-M   'P 1'
#
loop_
_entity.id
_entity.type
_entity.pdbx_description
1 polymer ?
#
loop_
_entity_poly.entity_id
_entity_poly.type
_entity_poly.pdbx_seq_one_letter_code
_entity_poly.pdbx_strand_id
1 'polypeptide(L)'
;MLTAATGWLTMAYMIYLMYVTARSQPTVWNPYDILDIGMSASEKQINSRYRKLSVTMHPDKRQPNPALNETVESINDAWVEIVKAYKALTDEEIRNNYIQYGNPDGKQSTSFGIALPSILVAEGSGKYVLVFYGALLGIGLPWLVGKWWYGMQKMTRERVLVTSAGNMFTEYRERMDDSDVVNAVSSALEYRDVLHGTKEHSGLGKLEKLLLQASEASTEDENSAMKPKDRKRLEDLDDPVRRKTFAMVWAYLTRLDLDDRTLEAEKYELAPTALQLNEAFLSICLAYGFTAPVLSSYRLSQSL
;
A
#
# COMPACT_ATOMS: atom_id res chain seq x y z
N MET A 1 -3.50 10.57 12.00
CA MET A 1 -3.32 10.55 13.47
C MET A 1 -3.40 9.14 14.06
N LEU A 2 -4.39 8.32 13.67
CA LEU A 2 -4.57 6.97 14.21
C LEU A 2 -3.38 6.02 13.92
N THR A 3 -2.81 6.07 12.72
CA THR A 3 -1.61 5.28 12.33
C THR A 3 -0.36 5.65 13.12
N ALA A 4 -0.19 6.94 13.42
CA ALA A 4 0.92 7.40 14.23
C ALA A 4 0.76 6.94 15.69
N ALA A 5 -0.46 7.03 16.23
CA ALA A 5 -0.75 6.57 17.59
C ALA A 5 -0.51 5.06 17.76
N THR A 6 -0.94 4.22 16.81
CA THR A 6 -0.63 2.79 16.84
C THR A 6 0.86 2.52 16.74
N GLY A 7 1.60 3.27 15.92
CA GLY A 7 3.07 3.16 15.84
C GLY A 7 3.76 3.48 17.17
N TRP A 8 3.35 4.54 17.85
CA TRP A 8 3.91 4.88 19.17
C TRP A 8 3.54 3.85 20.24
N LEU A 9 2.33 3.30 20.20
CA LEU A 9 1.90 2.25 21.11
C LEU A 9 2.68 0.95 20.91
N THR A 10 2.91 0.52 19.66
CA THR A 10 3.72 -0.68 19.38
C THR A 10 5.16 -0.49 19.82
N MET A 11 5.74 0.70 19.60
CA MET A 11 7.07 1.03 20.10
C MET A 11 7.15 0.99 21.62
N ALA A 12 6.20 1.62 22.32
CA ALA A 12 6.15 1.61 23.79
C ALA A 12 6.02 0.17 24.33
N TYR A 13 5.20 -0.66 23.68
CA TYR A 13 5.05 -2.07 24.02
C TYR A 13 6.34 -2.87 23.81
N MET A 14 7.07 -2.63 22.72
CA MET A 14 8.36 -3.29 22.49
C MET A 14 9.42 -2.88 23.52
N ILE A 15 9.44 -1.59 23.92
CA ILE A 15 10.32 -1.11 25.00
C ILE A 15 9.96 -1.77 26.33
N TYR A 16 8.67 -1.87 26.64
CA TYR A 16 8.20 -2.56 27.83
C TYR A 16 8.61 -4.05 27.84
N LEU A 17 8.42 -4.76 26.73
CA LEU A 17 8.88 -6.14 26.59
C LEU A 17 10.39 -6.28 26.81
N MET A 18 11.19 -5.36 26.25
CA MET A 18 12.65 -5.36 26.46
C MET A 18 13.02 -5.11 27.92
N TYR A 19 12.26 -4.30 28.65
CA TYR A 19 12.50 -4.03 30.07
C TYR A 19 12.18 -5.23 30.97
N VAL A 20 11.06 -5.91 30.71
CA VAL A 20 10.58 -7.03 31.54
C VAL A 20 11.31 -8.34 31.23
N THR A 21 11.79 -8.52 29.99
CA THR A 21 12.49 -9.74 29.60
C THR A 21 13.90 -9.76 30.21
N ALA A 22 14.19 -10.76 31.05
CA ALA A 22 15.50 -10.91 31.68
C ALA A 22 16.61 -10.99 30.63
N ARG A 23 17.66 -10.17 30.79
CA ARG A 23 18.85 -10.27 29.94
C ARG A 23 19.55 -11.58 30.29
N SER A 24 19.61 -12.52 29.35
CA SER A 24 20.56 -13.62 29.43
C SER A 24 21.95 -13.03 29.29
N GLN A 25 22.61 -12.77 30.42
CA GLN A 25 24.02 -12.39 30.40
C GLN A 25 24.80 -13.61 29.91
N PRO A 26 25.65 -13.47 28.88
CA PRO A 26 26.55 -14.56 28.52
C PRO A 26 27.46 -14.84 29.72
N THR A 27 27.36 -16.04 30.29
CA THR A 27 28.26 -16.46 31.38
C THR A 27 29.65 -16.61 30.79
N VAL A 28 30.57 -15.72 31.17
CA VAL A 28 31.97 -15.84 30.79
C VAL A 28 32.55 -17.03 31.55
N TRP A 29 33.11 -18.00 30.83
CA TRP A 29 33.69 -19.18 31.45
C TRP A 29 34.97 -18.79 32.20
N ASN A 30 35.02 -19.04 33.52
CA ASN A 30 36.17 -18.70 34.37
C ASN A 30 36.60 -19.92 35.20
N PRO A 31 37.80 -20.47 35.00
CA PRO A 31 38.26 -21.67 35.71
C PRO A 31 38.52 -21.44 37.20
N TYR A 32 38.84 -20.19 37.60
CA TYR A 32 39.08 -19.85 39.00
C TYR A 32 37.79 -19.84 39.82
N ASP A 33 36.69 -19.34 39.22
CA ASP A 33 35.38 -19.31 39.85
C ASP A 33 34.80 -20.73 39.96
N ILE A 34 35.02 -21.59 38.96
CA ILE A 34 34.57 -23.00 38.97
C ILE A 34 35.26 -23.81 40.08
N LEU A 35 36.55 -23.55 40.33
CA LEU A 35 37.32 -24.23 41.38
C LEU A 35 37.19 -23.55 42.75
N ASP A 36 36.57 -22.36 42.82
CA ASP A 36 36.44 -21.52 44.01
C ASP A 36 37.82 -21.18 44.61
N ILE A 37 38.70 -20.59 43.78
CA ILE A 37 40.06 -20.17 44.13
C ILE A 37 40.34 -18.76 43.59
N GLY A 38 41.24 -18.02 44.25
CA GLY A 38 41.66 -16.70 43.77
C GLY A 38 42.52 -16.79 42.50
N MET A 39 42.47 -15.76 41.66
CA MET A 39 43.26 -15.67 40.41
C MET A 39 44.79 -15.73 40.65
N SER A 40 45.25 -15.44 41.86
CA SER A 40 46.65 -15.52 42.29
C SER A 40 47.02 -16.84 42.98
N ALA A 41 46.15 -17.86 42.92
CA ALA A 41 46.40 -19.15 43.54
C ALA A 41 47.63 -19.84 42.95
N SER A 42 48.48 -20.37 43.83
CA SER A 42 49.62 -21.20 43.43
C SER A 42 49.18 -22.58 42.93
N GLU A 43 50.00 -23.23 42.11
CA GLU A 43 49.74 -24.60 41.61
C GLU A 43 49.48 -25.60 42.74
N LYS A 44 50.15 -25.45 43.89
CA LYS A 44 49.91 -26.28 45.08
C LYS A 44 48.49 -26.10 45.61
N GLN A 45 47.94 -24.89 45.59
CA GLN A 45 46.57 -24.60 46.02
C GLN A 45 45.55 -25.13 45.02
N ILE A 46 45.81 -24.99 43.72
CA ILE A 46 44.98 -25.56 42.64
C ILE A 46 44.86 -27.08 42.79
N ASN A 47 46.00 -27.77 42.93
CA ASN A 47 46.05 -29.22 43.11
C ASN A 47 45.35 -29.68 44.39
N SER A 48 45.52 -28.94 45.50
CA SER A 48 44.87 -29.24 46.77
C SER A 48 43.35 -29.09 46.69
N ARG A 49 42.87 -28.01 46.06
CA ARG A 49 41.43 -27.76 45.88
C ARG A 49 40.79 -28.78 44.95
N TYR A 50 41.42 -29.09 43.83
CA TYR A 50 40.95 -30.14 42.91
C TYR A 50 40.82 -31.50 43.61
N ARG A 51 41.80 -31.89 44.44
CA ARG A 51 41.72 -33.14 45.23
C ARG A 51 40.57 -33.15 46.24
N LYS A 52 40.20 -31.99 46.81
CA LYS A 52 39.03 -31.89 47.70
C LYS A 52 37.73 -32.03 46.90
N LEU A 53 37.62 -31.30 45.79
CA LEU A 53 36.47 -31.36 44.89
C LEU A 53 36.30 -32.75 44.27
N SER A 54 37.38 -33.47 43.97
CA SER A 54 37.33 -34.84 43.45
C SER A 54 36.86 -35.88 44.46
N VAL A 55 36.86 -35.56 45.76
CA VAL A 55 36.28 -36.45 46.76
C VAL A 55 34.79 -36.17 46.95
N THR A 56 34.38 -34.90 46.83
CA THR A 56 33.01 -34.46 47.12
C THR A 56 32.09 -34.41 45.90
N MET A 57 32.62 -34.02 44.74
CA MET A 57 31.86 -33.78 43.49
C MET A 57 32.05 -34.86 42.43
N HIS A 58 32.69 -35.98 42.76
CA HIS A 58 32.87 -37.08 41.81
C HIS A 58 31.53 -37.76 41.49
N PRO A 59 31.24 -38.06 40.21
CA PRO A 59 29.95 -38.60 39.78
C PRO A 59 29.60 -39.95 40.43
N ASP A 60 30.62 -40.74 40.78
CA ASP A 60 30.44 -42.04 41.46
C ASP A 60 30.09 -41.91 42.97
N LYS A 61 30.42 -40.78 43.60
CA LYS A 61 30.23 -40.58 45.05
C LYS A 61 29.02 -39.71 45.39
N ARG A 62 28.58 -38.88 44.43
CA ARG A 62 27.47 -37.95 44.60
C ARG A 62 26.20 -38.57 44.05
N GLN A 63 25.20 -38.74 44.91
CA GLN A 63 23.87 -39.18 44.48
C GLN A 63 23.01 -37.97 44.09
N PRO A 64 22.14 -38.10 43.08
CA PRO A 64 21.20 -37.05 42.70
C PRO A 64 20.32 -36.65 43.88
N ASN A 65 20.26 -35.36 44.19
CA ASN A 65 19.37 -34.85 45.23
C ASN A 65 18.07 -34.33 44.59
N PRO A 66 16.92 -34.99 44.82
CA PRO A 66 15.64 -34.57 44.23
C PRO A 66 15.19 -33.18 44.69
N ALA A 67 15.67 -32.70 45.85
CA ALA A 67 15.31 -31.37 46.37
C ALA A 67 16.01 -30.21 45.64
N LEU A 68 17.07 -30.48 44.88
CA LEU A 68 17.85 -29.49 44.14
C LEU A 68 17.64 -29.58 42.62
N ASN A 69 16.70 -30.41 42.15
CA ASN A 69 16.51 -30.73 40.72
C ASN A 69 17.80 -31.22 40.02
N GLU A 70 18.69 -31.87 40.77
CA GLU A 70 19.94 -32.41 40.22
C GLU A 70 19.67 -33.74 39.52
N THR A 71 19.96 -33.82 38.23
CA THR A 71 19.95 -35.07 37.45
C THR A 71 21.34 -35.70 37.44
N VAL A 72 21.42 -37.00 37.13
CA VAL A 72 22.72 -37.69 36.93
C VAL A 72 23.57 -36.98 35.85
N GLU A 73 22.91 -36.45 34.81
CA GLU A 73 23.54 -35.66 33.74
C GLU A 73 24.14 -34.35 34.28
N SER A 74 23.38 -33.59 35.08
CA SER A 74 23.88 -32.33 35.67
C SER A 74 25.09 -32.53 36.59
N ILE A 75 25.18 -33.68 37.28
CA ILE A 75 26.33 -34.03 38.12
C ILE A 75 27.55 -34.35 37.25
N ASN A 76 27.36 -35.09 36.15
CA ASN A 76 28.42 -35.39 35.20
C ASN A 76 28.94 -34.10 34.53
N ASP A 77 28.05 -33.21 34.11
CA ASP A 77 28.42 -31.96 33.45
C ASP A 77 29.22 -31.06 34.39
N ALA A 78 28.75 -30.88 35.64
CA ALA A 78 29.48 -30.13 36.65
C ALA A 78 30.87 -30.74 36.94
N TRP A 79 30.98 -32.08 36.94
CA TRP A 79 32.27 -32.74 37.10
C TRP A 79 33.20 -32.50 35.91
N VAL A 80 32.68 -32.57 34.69
CA VAL A 80 33.44 -32.26 33.46
C VAL A 80 33.95 -30.83 33.50
N GLU A 81 33.14 -29.86 33.97
CA GLU A 81 33.56 -28.47 34.13
C GLU A 81 34.70 -28.31 35.14
N ILE A 82 34.65 -29.00 36.29
CA ILE A 82 35.73 -28.99 37.29
C ILE A 82 37.03 -29.55 36.70
N VAL A 83 36.94 -30.64 35.93
CA VAL A 83 38.10 -31.24 35.26
C VAL A 83 38.66 -30.30 34.18
N LYS A 84 37.79 -29.66 33.38
CA LYS A 84 38.20 -28.67 32.38
C LYS A 84 38.86 -27.45 33.02
N ALA A 85 38.31 -26.95 34.13
CA ALA A 85 38.87 -25.83 34.87
C ALA A 85 40.25 -26.15 35.45
N TYR A 86 40.41 -27.35 36.03
CA TYR A 86 41.72 -27.82 36.49
C TYR A 86 42.72 -27.91 35.35
N LYS A 87 42.35 -28.55 34.24
CA LYS A 87 43.22 -28.68 33.05
C LYS A 87 43.60 -27.33 32.46
N ALA A 88 42.68 -26.39 32.36
CA ALA A 88 42.96 -25.02 31.90
C ALA A 88 43.98 -24.28 32.76
N LEU A 89 44.11 -24.66 34.03
CA LEU A 89 45.09 -24.08 34.96
C LEU A 89 46.36 -24.92 35.13
N THR A 90 46.43 -26.18 34.69
CA THR A 90 47.63 -27.01 34.88
C THR A 90 48.32 -27.41 33.59
N ASP A 91 47.59 -27.48 32.49
CA ASP A 91 48.10 -27.90 31.18
C ASP A 91 48.45 -26.66 30.35
N GLU A 92 49.67 -26.58 29.84
CA GLU A 92 50.16 -25.42 29.08
C GLU A 92 49.41 -25.21 27.77
N GLU A 93 49.00 -26.29 27.07
CA GLU A 93 48.30 -26.19 25.79
C GLU A 93 46.87 -25.65 26.00
N ILE A 94 46.16 -26.21 26.97
CA ILE A 94 44.78 -25.82 27.30
C ILE A 94 44.75 -24.43 27.93
N ARG A 95 45.77 -24.08 28.73
CA ARG A 95 45.94 -22.72 29.27
C ARG A 95 46.12 -21.70 28.15
N ASN A 96 46.93 -22.00 27.14
CA ASN A 96 47.10 -21.12 25.98
C ASN A 96 45.79 -20.94 25.21
N ASN A 97 45.02 -22.01 25.03
CA ASN A 97 43.69 -21.93 24.42
C ASN A 97 42.74 -21.03 25.23
N TYR A 98 42.72 -21.17 26.55
CA TYR A 98 41.94 -20.29 27.42
C TYR A 98 42.39 -18.83 27.34
N ILE A 99 43.69 -18.54 27.33
CA ILE A 99 44.21 -17.17 27.21
C ILE A 99 43.85 -16.55 25.85
N GLN A 100 43.93 -17.34 24.78
CA GLN A 100 43.72 -16.85 23.41
C GLN A 100 42.24 -16.74 23.03
N TYR A 101 41.40 -17.66 23.51
CA TYR A 101 39.99 -17.78 23.08
C TYR A 101 38.98 -17.62 24.22
N GLY A 102 39.42 -17.49 25.48
CA GLY A 102 38.55 -17.42 26.66
C GLY A 102 37.90 -18.77 27.04
N ASN A 103 38.32 -19.88 26.43
CA ASN A 103 37.75 -21.22 26.67
C ASN A 103 38.83 -22.32 26.51
N PRO A 104 38.86 -23.36 27.37
CA PRO A 104 39.82 -24.47 27.29
C PRO A 104 39.73 -25.28 26.00
N ASP A 105 38.56 -25.34 25.37
CA ASP A 105 38.31 -26.10 24.15
C ASP A 105 38.75 -25.33 22.88
N GLY A 106 39.28 -24.11 23.02
CA GLY A 106 39.77 -23.28 21.91
C GLY A 106 38.68 -22.43 21.24
N LYS A 107 38.83 -22.18 19.94
CA LYS A 107 37.92 -21.31 19.17
C LYS A 107 36.50 -21.91 19.10
N GLN A 108 35.54 -21.25 19.74
CA GLN A 108 34.13 -21.63 19.64
C GLN A 108 33.50 -21.15 18.32
N SER A 109 32.54 -21.91 17.81
CA SER A 109 31.76 -21.54 16.63
C SER A 109 30.75 -20.44 16.97
N THR A 110 30.65 -19.43 16.11
CA THR A 110 29.67 -18.35 16.28
C THR A 110 28.28 -18.87 15.91
N SER A 111 27.35 -18.88 16.87
CA SER A 111 25.94 -19.19 16.61
C SER A 111 25.21 -17.96 16.05
N PHE A 112 24.66 -18.06 14.83
CA PHE A 112 23.76 -17.05 14.28
C PHE A 112 22.32 -17.38 14.66
N GLY A 113 21.73 -16.57 15.54
CA GLY A 113 20.30 -16.63 15.86
C GLY A 113 19.50 -15.69 14.96
N ILE A 114 18.34 -16.15 14.47
CA ILE A 114 17.36 -15.28 13.80
C ILE A 114 16.40 -14.75 14.88
N ALA A 115 16.22 -13.43 14.96
CA ALA A 115 15.38 -12.78 15.98
C ALA A 115 13.86 -12.92 15.73
N LEU A 116 13.43 -14.00 15.05
CA LEU A 116 12.02 -14.29 14.82
C LEU A 116 11.46 -15.10 16.00
N PRO A 117 10.23 -14.82 16.45
CA PRO A 117 9.60 -15.58 17.51
C PRO A 117 9.46 -17.04 17.05
N SER A 118 9.71 -17.98 17.97
CA SER A 118 9.57 -19.42 17.70
C SER A 118 8.16 -19.79 17.23
N ILE A 119 7.14 -19.00 17.60
CA ILE A 119 5.75 -19.17 17.14
C ILE A 119 5.62 -19.06 15.61
N LEU A 120 6.51 -18.37 14.90
CA LEU A 120 6.44 -18.28 13.43
C LEU A 120 7.06 -19.50 12.73
N VAL A 121 7.99 -20.20 13.39
CA VAL A 121 8.87 -21.24 12.79
C VAL A 121 8.68 -22.62 13.42
N ALA A 122 8.06 -22.74 14.58
CA ALA A 122 7.84 -24.01 15.28
C ALA A 122 6.93 -24.96 14.49
N GLU A 123 7.15 -26.27 14.69
CA GLU A 123 6.58 -27.38 13.88
C GLU A 123 5.03 -27.44 13.82
N GLY A 124 4.31 -26.68 14.65
CA GLY A 124 2.84 -26.62 14.63
C GLY A 124 2.22 -25.48 13.83
N SER A 125 2.84 -24.30 13.82
CA SER A 125 2.25 -23.06 13.26
C SER A 125 2.75 -22.75 11.85
N GLY A 126 3.91 -23.28 11.46
CA GLY A 126 4.52 -23.01 10.14
C GLY A 126 3.61 -23.33 8.95
N LYS A 127 2.73 -24.34 9.05
CA LYS A 127 1.77 -24.69 8.00
C LYS A 127 0.73 -23.57 7.76
N TYR A 128 0.20 -22.98 8.82
CA TYR A 128 -0.77 -21.89 8.71
C TYR A 128 -0.14 -20.63 8.15
N VAL A 129 1.09 -20.33 8.59
CA VAL A 129 1.89 -19.20 8.08
C VAL A 129 2.13 -19.40 6.58
N LEU A 130 2.54 -20.60 6.16
CA LEU A 130 2.77 -20.91 4.75
C LEU A 130 1.50 -20.76 3.89
N VAL A 131 0.36 -21.28 4.37
CA VAL A 131 -0.93 -21.14 3.67
C VAL A 131 -1.35 -19.67 3.58
N PHE A 132 -1.17 -18.89 4.65
CA PHE A 132 -1.46 -17.47 4.65
C PHE A 132 -0.59 -16.71 3.63
N TYR A 133 0.72 -16.94 3.63
CA TYR A 133 1.62 -16.35 2.64
C TYR A 133 1.29 -16.80 1.22
N GLY A 134 0.95 -18.08 1.03
CA GLY A 134 0.51 -18.63 -0.26
C GLY A 134 -0.76 -17.96 -0.77
N ALA A 135 -1.75 -17.71 0.08
CA ALA A 135 -2.96 -16.99 -0.28
C ALA A 135 -2.71 -15.50 -0.53
N LEU A 136 -1.89 -14.86 0.30
CA LEU A 136 -1.55 -13.45 0.17
C LEU A 136 -0.80 -13.15 -1.13
N LEU A 137 0.17 -14.00 -1.50
CA LEU A 137 0.91 -13.86 -2.75
C LEU A 137 0.15 -14.42 -3.96
N GLY A 138 -0.57 -15.53 -3.79
CA GLY A 138 -1.28 -16.19 -4.90
C GLY A 138 -2.60 -15.52 -5.29
N ILE A 139 -3.29 -14.89 -4.34
CA ILE A 139 -4.59 -14.24 -4.58
C ILE A 139 -4.48 -12.73 -4.36
N GLY A 140 -3.89 -12.32 -3.24
CA GLY A 140 -3.80 -10.91 -2.87
C GLY A 140 -3.02 -10.08 -3.89
N LEU A 141 -1.85 -10.57 -4.31
CA LEU A 141 -1.01 -9.85 -5.27
C LEU A 141 -1.66 -9.77 -6.67
N PRO A 142 -2.14 -10.86 -7.29
CA PRO A 142 -2.85 -10.76 -8.56
C PRO A 142 -4.10 -9.88 -8.51
N TRP A 143 -4.83 -9.89 -7.40
CA TRP A 143 -6.01 -9.02 -7.24
C TRP A 143 -5.62 -7.54 -7.15
N LEU A 144 -4.61 -7.19 -6.36
CA LEU A 144 -4.11 -5.81 -6.25
C LEU A 144 -3.57 -5.30 -7.58
N VAL A 145 -2.72 -6.10 -8.22
CA VAL A 145 -2.13 -5.77 -9.53
C VAL A 145 -3.21 -5.67 -10.59
N GLY A 146 -4.16 -6.60 -10.62
CA GLY A 146 -5.29 -6.56 -11.54
C GLY A 146 -6.15 -5.32 -11.35
N LYS A 147 -6.55 -5.01 -10.11
CA LYS A 147 -7.34 -3.81 -9.80
C LYS A 147 -6.62 -2.52 -10.23
N TRP A 148 -5.32 -2.42 -9.97
CA TRP A 148 -4.51 -1.29 -10.41
C TRP A 148 -4.39 -1.23 -11.94
N TRP A 149 -4.05 -2.35 -12.58
CA TRP A 149 -3.88 -2.44 -14.03
C TRP A 149 -5.15 -2.05 -14.79
N TYR A 150 -6.30 -2.65 -14.47
CA TYR A 150 -7.57 -2.32 -15.11
C TYR A 150 -8.02 -0.88 -14.78
N GLY A 151 -7.70 -0.39 -13.59
CA GLY A 151 -7.96 0.99 -13.20
C GLY A 151 -7.13 2.02 -13.96
N MET A 152 -5.90 1.68 -14.34
CA MET A 152 -5.03 2.50 -15.19
C MET A 152 -5.43 2.39 -16.67
N GLN A 153 -5.73 1.18 -17.15
CA GLN A 153 -6.06 0.93 -18.56
C GLN A 153 -7.36 1.62 -19.00
N LYS A 154 -8.34 1.82 -18.09
CA LYS A 154 -9.60 2.50 -18.41
C LYS A 154 -9.44 4.02 -18.65
N MET A 155 -8.33 4.61 -18.21
CA MET A 155 -8.09 6.06 -18.30
C MET A 155 -7.04 6.38 -19.37
N THR A 156 -7.27 7.46 -20.11
CA THR A 156 -6.31 8.05 -21.05
C THR A 156 -5.33 8.97 -20.31
N ARG A 157 -4.29 9.43 -21.03
CA ARG A 157 -3.32 10.40 -20.50
C ARG A 157 -3.99 11.69 -20.00
N GLU A 158 -5.05 12.13 -20.68
CA GLU A 158 -5.82 13.33 -20.35
C GLU A 158 -6.84 13.10 -19.21
N ARG A 159 -6.73 11.97 -18.49
CA ARG A 159 -7.61 11.58 -17.37
C ARG A 159 -9.09 11.43 -17.75
N VAL A 160 -9.36 11.06 -19.01
CA VAL A 160 -10.69 10.78 -19.55
C VAL A 160 -10.82 9.28 -19.83
N LEU A 161 -12.01 8.70 -19.73
CA LEU A 161 -12.27 7.30 -20.04
C LEU A 161 -11.94 7.01 -21.51
N VAL A 162 -11.30 5.86 -21.75
CA VAL A 162 -10.94 5.42 -23.11
C VAL A 162 -12.19 5.27 -24.00
N THR A 163 -13.30 4.82 -23.43
CA THR A 163 -14.59 4.71 -24.13
C THR A 163 -15.16 6.06 -24.54
N SER A 164 -15.02 7.08 -23.68
CA SER A 164 -15.49 8.44 -23.99
C SER A 164 -14.65 9.09 -25.07
N ALA A 165 -13.33 8.94 -25.00
CA ALA A 165 -12.43 9.37 -26.07
C ALA A 165 -12.77 8.65 -27.40
N GLY A 166 -13.13 7.36 -27.34
CA GLY A 166 -13.63 6.60 -28.49
C GLY A 166 -14.92 7.18 -29.09
N ASN A 167 -15.94 7.46 -28.26
CA ASN A 167 -17.19 8.07 -28.71
C ASN A 167 -16.95 9.45 -29.36
N MET A 168 -16.16 10.30 -28.70
CA MET A 168 -15.80 11.62 -29.24
C MET A 168 -15.04 11.50 -30.56
N PHE A 169 -14.16 10.50 -30.68
CA PHE A 169 -13.44 10.22 -31.92
C PHE A 169 -14.38 9.75 -33.04
N THR A 170 -15.44 8.99 -32.75
CA THR A 170 -16.42 8.61 -33.78
C THR A 170 -17.20 9.80 -34.34
N GLU A 171 -17.36 10.87 -33.55
CA GLU A 171 -18.03 12.11 -33.97
C GLU A 171 -17.08 13.09 -34.68
N TYR A 172 -15.76 12.82 -34.67
CA TYR A 172 -14.74 13.67 -35.27
C TYR A 172 -14.89 13.75 -36.79
N ARG A 173 -14.76 14.96 -37.34
CA ARG A 173 -14.78 15.23 -38.79
C ARG A 173 -13.70 16.26 -39.14
N GLU A 174 -13.22 16.25 -40.38
CA GLU A 174 -12.20 17.22 -40.85
C GLU A 174 -12.71 18.68 -40.83
N ARG A 175 -14.03 18.86 -41.04
CA ARG A 175 -14.71 20.16 -41.01
C ARG A 175 -15.76 20.13 -39.91
N MET A 176 -15.38 20.60 -38.73
CA MET A 176 -16.27 20.78 -37.58
C MET A 176 -16.49 22.27 -37.33
N ASP A 177 -17.73 22.62 -36.98
CA ASP A 177 -18.06 23.91 -36.38
C ASP A 177 -18.13 23.80 -34.85
N ASP A 178 -18.24 24.95 -34.17
CA ASP A 178 -18.25 25.04 -32.70
C ASP A 178 -19.35 24.14 -32.09
N SER A 179 -20.46 23.96 -32.81
CA SER A 179 -21.56 23.09 -32.42
C SER A 179 -21.24 21.60 -32.59
N ASP A 180 -20.60 21.22 -33.70
CA ASP A 180 -20.15 19.84 -33.93
C ASP A 180 -19.23 19.38 -32.80
N VAL A 181 -18.40 20.29 -32.26
CA VAL A 181 -17.56 20.02 -31.09
C VAL A 181 -18.39 19.82 -29.83
N VAL A 182 -19.40 20.66 -29.58
CA VAL A 182 -20.32 20.47 -28.45
C VAL A 182 -21.01 19.11 -28.51
N ASN A 183 -21.47 18.70 -29.70
CA ASN A 183 -22.05 17.36 -29.89
C ASN A 183 -21.02 16.26 -29.60
N ALA A 184 -19.80 16.37 -30.12
CA ALA A 184 -18.75 15.38 -29.87
C ALA A 184 -18.45 15.27 -28.37
N VAL A 185 -18.22 16.39 -27.68
CA VAL A 185 -17.95 16.43 -26.24
C VAL A 185 -19.12 15.87 -25.43
N SER A 186 -20.37 16.13 -25.81
CA SER A 186 -21.57 15.62 -25.12
C SER A 186 -21.75 14.09 -25.21
N SER A 187 -21.03 13.41 -26.12
CA SER A 187 -21.09 11.94 -26.29
C SER A 187 -20.30 11.14 -25.25
N ALA A 188 -19.57 11.84 -24.38
CA ALA A 188 -18.73 11.26 -23.34
C ALA A 188 -19.56 10.56 -22.24
N LEU A 189 -19.04 9.47 -21.68
CA LEU A 189 -19.74 8.66 -20.66
C LEU A 189 -19.56 9.20 -19.23
N GLU A 190 -18.60 10.10 -18.97
CA GLU A 190 -18.34 10.71 -17.67
C GLU A 190 -19.57 11.48 -17.16
N TYR A 191 -20.39 12.00 -18.07
CA TYR A 191 -21.64 12.66 -17.68
C TYR A 191 -22.65 11.73 -17.04
N ARG A 192 -22.55 10.41 -17.27
CA ARG A 192 -23.40 9.42 -16.58
C ARG A 192 -23.05 9.35 -15.09
N ASP A 193 -21.79 9.55 -14.73
CA ASP A 193 -21.37 9.60 -13.33
C ASP A 193 -21.88 10.88 -12.64
N VAL A 194 -22.04 11.99 -13.39
CA VAL A 194 -22.59 13.26 -12.88
C VAL A 194 -24.12 13.21 -12.78
N LEU A 195 -24.78 12.71 -13.82
CA LEU A 195 -26.24 12.67 -13.96
C LEU A 195 -26.89 11.38 -13.43
N HIS A 196 -26.17 10.57 -12.63
CA HIS A 196 -26.65 9.26 -12.18
C HIS A 196 -27.99 9.30 -11.43
N GLY A 197 -28.81 8.26 -11.64
CA GLY A 197 -30.02 8.02 -10.85
C GLY A 197 -31.20 8.89 -11.24
N THR A 198 -31.86 9.54 -10.28
CA THR A 198 -33.08 10.35 -10.52
C THR A 198 -32.81 11.60 -11.36
N LYS A 199 -31.53 12.00 -11.51
CA LYS A 199 -31.13 13.15 -12.32
C LYS A 199 -31.20 12.86 -13.82
N GLU A 200 -31.19 11.61 -14.29
CA GLU A 200 -31.15 11.30 -15.72
C GLU A 200 -32.37 11.84 -16.49
N HIS A 201 -33.57 11.72 -15.89
CA HIS A 201 -34.84 12.11 -16.52
C HIS A 201 -35.47 13.38 -15.92
N SER A 202 -34.96 13.85 -14.78
CA SER A 202 -35.55 15.00 -14.09
C SER A 202 -35.41 16.27 -14.93
N GLY A 203 -36.54 16.93 -15.20
CA GLY A 203 -36.58 18.26 -15.82
C GLY A 203 -36.19 18.32 -17.30
N LEU A 204 -35.93 17.18 -17.98
CA LEU A 204 -35.52 17.15 -19.39
C LEU A 204 -36.53 17.84 -20.32
N GLY A 205 -37.82 17.51 -20.21
CA GLY A 205 -38.86 18.12 -21.05
C GLY A 205 -39.06 19.63 -20.80
N LYS A 206 -38.78 20.11 -19.58
CA LYS A 206 -38.80 21.55 -19.28
C LYS A 206 -37.58 22.24 -19.90
N LEU A 207 -36.40 21.65 -19.73
CA LEU A 207 -35.15 22.13 -20.30
C LEU A 207 -35.24 22.24 -21.84
N GLU A 208 -35.71 21.19 -22.51
CA GLU A 208 -35.88 21.18 -23.97
C GLU A 208 -36.85 22.26 -24.43
N LYS A 209 -38.00 22.41 -23.74
CA LYS A 209 -38.98 23.44 -24.07
C LYS A 209 -38.41 24.84 -23.91
N LEU A 210 -37.75 25.13 -22.79
CA LEU A 210 -37.14 26.43 -22.52
C LEU A 210 -36.03 26.74 -23.52
N LEU A 211 -35.22 25.74 -23.86
CA LEU A 211 -34.13 25.87 -24.81
C LEU A 211 -34.63 26.12 -26.24
N LEU A 212 -35.68 25.41 -26.67
CA LEU A 212 -36.34 25.67 -27.95
C LEU A 212 -36.96 27.07 -28.00
N GLN A 213 -37.67 27.49 -26.94
CA GLN A 213 -38.25 28.83 -26.84
C GLN A 213 -37.18 29.93 -26.88
N ALA A 214 -36.10 29.78 -26.13
CA ALA A 214 -34.98 30.72 -26.14
C ALA A 214 -34.29 30.76 -27.52
N SER A 215 -34.17 29.61 -28.18
CA SER A 215 -33.57 29.53 -29.51
C SER A 215 -34.42 30.19 -30.61
N GLU A 216 -35.74 30.27 -30.43
CA GLU A 216 -36.66 30.97 -31.34
C GLU A 216 -36.72 32.47 -31.06
N ALA A 217 -36.54 32.88 -29.80
CA ALA A 217 -36.51 34.29 -29.42
C ALA A 217 -35.24 35.01 -29.90
N SER A 218 -34.09 34.33 -29.89
CA SER A 218 -32.77 34.92 -30.11
C SER A 218 -32.31 34.93 -31.58
N THR A 219 -33.23 34.97 -32.54
CA THR A 219 -32.93 34.89 -34.00
C THR A 219 -32.05 36.04 -34.54
N GLU A 220 -31.75 37.06 -33.74
CA GLU A 220 -30.97 38.25 -34.13
C GLU A 220 -29.45 38.11 -33.92
N ASP A 221 -28.98 37.21 -33.04
CA ASP A 221 -27.56 37.03 -32.70
C ASP A 221 -27.07 35.59 -32.98
N GLU A 222 -26.29 35.39 -34.05
CA GLU A 222 -25.76 34.08 -34.49
C GLU A 222 -24.96 33.31 -33.42
N ASN A 223 -24.44 34.00 -32.40
CA ASN A 223 -23.63 33.42 -31.32
C ASN A 223 -24.41 33.11 -30.04
N SER A 224 -25.66 33.57 -29.90
CA SER A 224 -26.43 33.42 -28.66
C SER A 224 -27.48 32.29 -28.71
N ALA A 225 -27.76 31.77 -29.90
CA ALA A 225 -28.84 30.83 -30.15
C ALA A 225 -28.35 29.49 -30.70
N MET A 226 -29.02 28.40 -30.29
CA MET A 226 -28.76 27.08 -30.85
C MET A 226 -29.18 27.01 -32.33
N LYS A 227 -28.25 26.56 -33.20
CA LYS A 227 -28.45 26.47 -34.65
C LYS A 227 -29.56 25.47 -35.01
N PRO A 228 -30.23 25.63 -36.17
CA PRO A 228 -31.30 24.72 -36.59
C PRO A 228 -30.81 23.27 -36.83
N LYS A 229 -29.53 23.09 -37.17
CA LYS A 229 -28.86 21.77 -37.27
C LYS A 229 -28.89 21.02 -35.94
N ASP A 230 -28.77 21.75 -34.84
CA ASP A 230 -28.59 21.18 -33.50
C ASP A 230 -29.92 20.89 -32.82
N ARG A 231 -30.98 21.60 -33.21
CA ARG A 231 -32.36 21.26 -32.85
C ARG A 231 -32.73 19.87 -33.36
N LYS A 232 -32.46 19.62 -34.64
CA LYS A 232 -32.68 18.30 -35.26
C LYS A 232 -31.88 17.22 -34.55
N ARG A 233 -30.60 17.49 -34.23
CA ARG A 233 -29.77 16.54 -33.48
C ARG A 233 -30.32 16.25 -32.09
N LEU A 234 -30.78 17.26 -31.36
CA LEU A 234 -31.37 17.08 -30.03
C LEU A 234 -32.60 16.16 -30.11
N GLU A 235 -33.42 16.30 -31.15
CA GLU A 235 -34.57 15.43 -31.41
C GLU A 235 -34.15 14.00 -31.79
N ASP A 236 -33.09 13.85 -32.60
CA ASP A 236 -32.57 12.56 -33.08
C ASP A 236 -31.82 11.74 -32.00
N LEU A 237 -31.46 12.33 -30.85
CA LEU A 237 -30.68 11.67 -29.81
C LEU A 237 -31.54 10.74 -28.94
N ASP A 238 -31.52 9.43 -29.17
CA ASP A 238 -32.33 8.47 -28.39
C ASP A 238 -31.92 8.31 -26.92
N ASP A 239 -30.64 8.48 -26.58
CA ASP A 239 -30.15 8.31 -25.21
C ASP A 239 -30.54 9.52 -24.34
N PRO A 240 -31.40 9.34 -23.31
CA PRO A 240 -31.89 10.44 -22.48
C PRO A 240 -30.76 11.16 -21.74
N VAL A 241 -29.70 10.46 -21.33
CA VAL A 241 -28.58 11.08 -20.60
C VAL A 241 -27.78 11.97 -21.54
N ARG A 242 -27.43 11.46 -22.72
CA ARG A 242 -26.73 12.24 -23.75
C ARG A 242 -27.55 13.45 -24.19
N ARG A 243 -28.86 13.26 -24.40
CA ARG A 243 -29.79 14.33 -24.78
C ARG A 243 -29.83 15.43 -23.71
N LYS A 244 -29.94 15.04 -22.44
CA LYS A 244 -29.92 15.96 -21.31
C LYS A 244 -28.59 16.71 -21.21
N THR A 245 -27.47 16.01 -21.30
CA THR A 245 -26.12 16.61 -21.31
C THR A 245 -25.99 17.63 -22.43
N PHE A 246 -26.36 17.28 -23.66
CA PHE A 246 -26.26 18.16 -24.80
C PHE A 246 -27.09 19.44 -24.59
N ALA A 247 -28.35 19.30 -24.14
CA ALA A 247 -29.20 20.43 -23.82
C ALA A 247 -28.64 21.29 -22.66
N MET A 248 -28.04 20.68 -21.64
CA MET A 248 -27.44 21.40 -20.51
C MET A 248 -26.17 22.17 -20.88
N VAL A 249 -25.29 21.57 -21.69
CA VAL A 249 -24.10 22.28 -22.20
C VAL A 249 -24.53 23.48 -23.04
N TRP A 250 -25.54 23.32 -23.90
CA TRP A 250 -26.10 24.45 -24.63
C TRP A 250 -26.72 25.52 -23.72
N ALA A 251 -27.51 25.12 -22.72
CA ALA A 251 -28.08 26.06 -21.76
C ALA A 251 -27.00 26.82 -20.96
N TYR A 252 -25.88 26.18 -20.66
CA TYR A 252 -24.72 26.83 -20.04
C TYR A 252 -24.06 27.83 -20.99
N LEU A 253 -23.79 27.43 -22.24
CA LEU A 253 -23.17 28.29 -23.25
C LEU A 253 -24.01 29.53 -23.60
N THR A 254 -25.33 29.38 -23.70
CA THR A 254 -26.26 30.48 -24.00
C THR A 254 -26.67 31.28 -22.76
N ARG A 255 -26.17 30.89 -21.57
CA ARG A 255 -26.52 31.51 -20.28
C ARG A 255 -28.03 31.51 -20.01
N LEU A 256 -28.71 30.45 -20.42
CA LEU A 256 -30.14 30.29 -20.21
C LEU A 256 -30.45 30.07 -18.72
N ASP A 257 -31.38 30.87 -18.20
CA ASP A 257 -31.96 30.66 -16.88
C ASP A 257 -33.01 29.54 -16.97
N LEU A 258 -32.94 28.59 -16.02
CA LEU A 258 -33.77 27.38 -16.05
C LEU A 258 -34.94 27.45 -15.06
N ASP A 259 -35.05 28.53 -14.27
CA ASP A 259 -36.10 28.76 -13.26
C ASP A 259 -36.27 27.64 -12.21
N ASP A 260 -35.36 26.66 -12.18
CA ASP A 260 -35.35 25.52 -11.27
C ASP A 260 -33.96 25.36 -10.65
N ARG A 261 -33.89 25.54 -9.34
CA ARG A 261 -32.66 25.46 -8.56
C ARG A 261 -31.92 24.13 -8.74
N THR A 262 -32.64 23.03 -8.97
CA THR A 262 -32.02 21.71 -9.15
C THR A 262 -31.34 21.59 -10.50
N LEU A 263 -32.00 22.03 -11.58
CA LEU A 263 -31.44 22.05 -12.93
C LEU A 263 -30.30 23.05 -13.06
N GLU A 264 -30.37 24.18 -12.36
CA GLU A 264 -29.27 25.13 -12.31
C GLU A 264 -28.04 24.55 -11.63
N ALA A 265 -28.20 23.84 -10.50
CA ALA A 265 -27.10 23.18 -9.84
C ALA A 265 -26.44 22.13 -10.77
N GLU A 266 -27.24 21.34 -11.48
CA GLU A 266 -26.75 20.34 -12.46
C GLU A 266 -26.03 21.01 -13.65
N LYS A 267 -26.54 22.13 -14.16
CA LYS A 267 -25.91 22.93 -15.22
C LYS A 267 -24.48 23.34 -14.85
N TYR A 268 -24.27 23.81 -13.62
CA TYR A 268 -22.94 24.21 -13.14
C TYR A 268 -22.05 23.03 -12.75
N GLU A 269 -22.63 21.91 -12.31
CA GLU A 269 -21.90 20.67 -12.02
C GLU A 269 -21.31 20.04 -13.29
N LEU A 270 -21.99 20.18 -14.43
CA LEU A 270 -21.61 19.61 -15.72
C LEU A 270 -20.47 20.37 -16.43
N ALA A 271 -20.40 21.70 -16.25
CA ALA A 271 -19.45 22.58 -16.91
C ALA A 271 -17.96 22.19 -16.75
N PRO A 272 -17.44 21.88 -15.53
CA PRO A 272 -16.03 21.47 -15.39
C PRO A 272 -15.73 20.15 -16.11
N THR A 273 -16.69 19.21 -16.12
CA THR A 273 -16.54 17.95 -16.87
C THR A 273 -16.50 18.23 -18.38
N ALA A 274 -17.33 19.14 -18.89
CA ALA A 274 -17.32 19.55 -20.29
C ALA A 274 -15.99 20.20 -20.70
N LEU A 275 -15.40 21.02 -19.82
CA LEU A 275 -14.09 21.61 -20.06
C LEU A 275 -12.99 20.54 -20.15
N GLN A 276 -12.94 19.60 -19.19
CA GLN A 276 -11.97 18.50 -19.21
C GLN A 276 -12.10 17.64 -20.47
N LEU A 277 -13.33 17.36 -20.90
CA LEU A 277 -13.60 16.59 -22.11
C LEU A 277 -13.20 17.37 -23.37
N ASN A 278 -13.42 18.68 -23.42
CA ASN A 278 -12.97 19.49 -24.54
C ASN A 278 -11.43 19.56 -24.62
N GLU A 279 -10.71 19.61 -23.50
CA GLU A 279 -9.24 19.51 -23.50
C GLU A 279 -8.76 18.16 -24.08
N ALA A 280 -9.42 17.06 -23.70
CA ALA A 280 -9.14 15.75 -24.28
C ALA A 280 -9.48 15.72 -25.78
N PHE A 281 -10.60 16.33 -26.21
CA PHE A 281 -10.96 16.44 -27.61
C PHE A 281 -9.96 17.25 -28.42
N LEU A 282 -9.46 18.35 -27.85
CA LEU A 282 -8.45 19.20 -28.46
C LEU A 282 -7.19 18.37 -28.73
N SER A 283 -6.77 17.52 -27.79
CA SER A 283 -5.63 16.62 -27.99
C SER A 283 -5.82 15.67 -29.18
N ILE A 284 -7.05 15.16 -29.39
CA ILE A 284 -7.42 14.35 -30.55
C ILE A 284 -7.33 15.19 -31.83
N CYS A 285 -7.93 16.38 -31.83
CA CYS A 285 -7.93 17.28 -32.98
C CYS A 285 -6.50 17.69 -33.39
N LEU A 286 -5.64 17.98 -32.43
CA LEU A 286 -4.23 18.34 -32.65
C LEU A 286 -3.43 17.17 -33.24
N ALA A 287 -3.72 15.93 -32.83
CA ALA A 287 -3.04 14.75 -33.37
C ALA A 287 -3.32 14.54 -34.87
N TYR A 288 -4.53 14.87 -35.33
CA TYR A 288 -4.91 14.77 -36.75
C TYR A 288 -4.54 16.00 -37.59
N GLY A 289 -4.33 17.16 -36.96
CA GLY A 289 -3.72 18.33 -37.61
C GLY A 289 -4.65 19.17 -38.51
N PHE A 290 -5.97 18.97 -38.44
CA PHE A 290 -6.94 19.81 -39.15
C PHE A 290 -7.23 21.10 -38.38
N THR A 291 -7.26 22.24 -39.07
CA THR A 291 -7.39 23.56 -38.44
C THR A 291 -8.80 23.87 -37.94
N ALA A 292 -9.84 23.43 -38.65
CA ALA A 292 -11.23 23.74 -38.28
C ALA A 292 -11.66 23.12 -36.94
N PRO A 293 -11.43 21.81 -36.67
CA PRO A 293 -11.74 21.20 -35.37
C PRO A 293 -10.91 21.78 -34.22
N VAL A 294 -9.64 22.10 -34.48
CA VAL A 294 -8.75 22.71 -33.47
C VAL A 294 -9.25 24.10 -33.08
N LEU A 295 -9.58 24.95 -34.06
CA LEU A 295 -10.07 26.30 -33.79
C LEU A 295 -11.42 26.29 -33.06
N SER A 296 -12.35 25.44 -33.48
CA SER A 296 -13.66 25.29 -32.84
C SER A 296 -13.54 24.76 -31.41
N SER A 297 -12.64 23.81 -31.15
CA SER A 297 -12.36 23.33 -29.80
C SER A 297 -11.74 24.41 -28.89
N TYR A 298 -10.84 25.26 -29.41
CA TYR A 298 -10.34 26.42 -28.66
C TYR A 298 -11.43 27.44 -28.35
N ARG A 299 -12.35 27.72 -29.30
CA ARG A 299 -13.49 28.60 -29.05
C ARG A 299 -14.42 28.05 -27.99
N LEU A 300 -14.71 26.75 -28.04
CA LEU A 300 -15.51 26.08 -27.01
C LEU A 300 -14.83 26.18 -25.63
N SER A 301 -13.50 26.04 -25.58
CA SER A 301 -12.76 26.19 -24.32
C SER A 301 -12.81 27.61 -23.76
N GLN A 302 -12.97 28.63 -24.61
CA GLN A 302 -13.11 30.02 -24.18
C GLN A 302 -14.54 30.36 -23.75
N SER A 303 -15.54 29.62 -24.24
CA SER A 303 -16.94 29.83 -23.91
C SER A 303 -17.42 29.01 -22.71
N LEU A 304 -16.67 27.96 -22.33
CA LEU A 304 -16.91 27.14 -21.13
C LEU A 304 -16.32 27.79 -19.88
#